data_AF-A0A8D0HUP3-F1
#
_entry.id   AF-A0A8D0HUP3-F1
#
_cell.length_a   1.000
_cell.length_b   1.000
_cell.length_c   1.000
_cell.angle_alpha   90.00
_cell.angle_beta   90.00
_cell.angle_gamma   90.00
#
_symmetry.space_group_name_H-M   'P 1'
#
loop_
_entity.id
_entity.type
_entity.pdbx_description
1 polymer ?
#
loop_
_entity_poly.entity_id
_entity_poly.type
_entity_poly.pdbx_seq_one_letter_code
_entity_poly.pdbx_strand_id
1 'polypeptide(L)'
;MNDSKQEEILESTTDAAEWNLEVERVLPQLKVTIRTDNKDWRIHVDQMHQHKDGIESALKDTRGYLDKLHNEISRTLEKVSSRERYINNQLEHLVQEYRAVQAQLSEAKEKYQQGSGGVTERTRILSEVDYIFILFELLPQENGAK
;
A
#
# COMPACT_ATOMS: atom_id res chain seq x y z
N MET A 1 -76.22 -20.21 74.04
CA MET A 1 -76.79 -18.85 74.00
C MET A 1 -75.86 -17.99 73.17
N ASN A 2 -76.32 -17.69 71.95
CA ASN A 2 -75.90 -16.65 70.99
C ASN A 2 -74.40 -16.66 70.62
N ASP A 3 -73.97 -17.39 69.60
CA ASP A 3 -74.30 -17.26 68.17
C ASP A 3 -73.99 -15.87 67.59
N SER A 4 -73.09 -15.88 66.61
CA SER A 4 -72.91 -14.84 65.59
C SER A 4 -72.34 -13.47 66.02
N LYS A 5 -71.03 -13.42 66.32
CA LYS A 5 -70.22 -12.30 65.81
C LYS A 5 -69.93 -12.59 64.35
N GLN A 6 -70.95 -12.37 63.51
CA GLN A 6 -70.81 -12.32 62.07
C GLN A 6 -69.65 -11.38 61.75
N GLU A 7 -68.72 -11.84 60.92
CA GLU A 7 -67.86 -10.96 60.13
C GLU A 7 -68.76 -9.84 59.61
N GLU A 8 -68.55 -8.64 60.14
CA GLU A 8 -69.19 -7.43 59.67
C GLU A 8 -68.59 -7.21 58.27
N ILE A 9 -69.15 -7.93 57.29
CA ILE A 9 -68.95 -7.65 55.88
C ILE A 9 -69.31 -6.18 55.80
N LEU A 10 -68.31 -5.34 55.50
CA LEU A 10 -68.48 -3.91 55.29
C LEU A 10 -69.41 -3.76 54.08
N GLU A 11 -70.72 -3.85 54.31
CA GLU A 11 -71.73 -3.53 53.32
C GLU A 11 -71.63 -2.03 53.10
N SER A 12 -71.14 -1.67 51.91
CA SER A 12 -71.06 -0.29 51.47
C SER A 12 -72.45 0.33 51.53
N THR A 13 -72.70 1.19 52.53
CA THR A 13 -73.89 2.04 52.61
C THR A 13 -73.89 3.17 51.56
N THR A 14 -72.85 3.22 50.72
CA THR A 14 -72.70 4.20 49.64
C THR A 14 -73.64 3.87 48.49
N ASP A 15 -74.47 4.84 48.11
CA ASP A 15 -75.35 4.74 46.96
C ASP A 15 -74.55 4.53 45.66
N ALA A 16 -75.03 3.65 44.78
CA ALA A 16 -74.32 3.31 43.55
C ALA A 16 -74.17 4.51 42.62
N ALA A 17 -75.13 5.44 42.63
CA ALA A 17 -75.04 6.67 41.84
C ALA A 17 -74.00 7.64 42.43
N GLU A 18 -73.94 7.78 43.75
CA GLU A 18 -72.89 8.58 44.42
C GLU A 18 -71.50 8.02 44.17
N TRP A 19 -71.32 6.70 44.22
CA TRP A 19 -70.05 6.05 43.89
C TRP A 19 -69.65 6.30 42.43
N ASN A 20 -70.59 6.18 41.49
CA ASN A 20 -70.29 6.41 40.07
C ASN A 20 -69.89 7.87 39.80
N LEU A 21 -70.54 8.84 40.46
CA LEU A 21 -70.16 10.26 40.37
C LEU A 21 -68.76 10.51 40.92
N GLU A 22 -68.38 9.85 42.02
CA GLU A 22 -67.05 9.97 42.60
C GLU A 22 -65.98 9.34 41.69
N VAL A 23 -66.30 8.21 41.05
CA VAL A 23 -65.43 7.59 40.03
C VAL A 23 -65.25 8.51 38.83
N GLU A 24 -66.31 9.12 38.31
CA GLU A 24 -66.23 10.09 37.22
C GLU A 24 -65.44 11.35 37.61
N ARG A 25 -65.52 11.78 38.87
CA ARG A 25 -64.77 12.91 39.41
C ARG A 25 -63.27 12.62 39.54
N VAL A 26 -62.91 11.40 39.91
CA VAL A 26 -61.52 10.99 40.19
C VAL A 26 -60.81 10.47 38.93
N LEU A 27 -61.52 9.89 37.96
CA LEU A 27 -60.96 9.40 36.69
C LEU A 27 -60.04 10.42 35.96
N PRO A 28 -60.41 11.70 35.82
CA PRO A 28 -59.55 12.73 35.22
C PRO A 28 -58.26 12.98 36.01
N GLN A 29 -58.30 12.82 37.33
CA GLN A 29 -57.16 13.04 38.23
C GLN A 29 -56.16 11.88 38.18
N LEU A 30 -56.64 10.67 37.83
CA LEU A 30 -55.81 9.48 37.62
C LEU A 30 -55.23 9.40 36.19
N LYS A 31 -55.74 10.22 35.26
CA LYS A 31 -55.26 10.25 33.88
C LYS A 31 -53.89 10.91 33.80
N VAL A 32 -52.84 10.11 33.99
CA VAL A 32 -51.46 10.55 33.78
C VAL A 32 -51.23 10.78 32.29
N THR A 33 -51.27 12.04 31.86
CA THR A 33 -50.90 12.42 30.50
C THR A 33 -49.41 12.73 30.48
N ILE A 34 -48.60 11.75 30.08
CA ILE A 34 -47.16 11.94 29.88
C ILE A 34 -46.99 12.86 28.67
N ARG A 35 -46.65 14.13 28.91
CA ARG A 35 -46.24 15.03 27.83
C ARG A 35 -44.83 14.62 27.40
N THR A 36 -44.64 14.34 26.13
CA THR A 36 -43.32 14.11 25.52
C THR A 36 -42.51 15.41 25.62
N ASP A 37 -41.79 15.59 26.73
CA ASP A 37 -40.84 16.67 26.92
C ASP A 37 -39.45 16.17 26.49
N ASN A 38 -38.65 17.02 25.85
CA ASN A 38 -37.28 16.72 25.42
C ASN A 38 -36.31 16.55 26.62
N LYS A 39 -36.84 16.61 27.85
CA LYS A 39 -36.18 16.25 29.12
C LYS A 39 -36.51 14.82 29.58
N ASP A 40 -37.32 14.08 28.82
CA ASP A 40 -37.57 12.68 29.11
C ASP A 40 -36.30 11.87 28.80
N TRP A 41 -35.72 11.30 29.85
CA TRP A 41 -34.54 10.44 29.77
C TRP A 41 -34.76 9.26 28.81
N ARG A 42 -36.01 8.83 28.57
CA ARG A 42 -36.33 7.80 27.58
C ARG A 42 -35.96 8.21 26.16
N ILE A 43 -36.20 9.47 25.80
CA ILE A 43 -35.83 10.01 24.48
C ILE A 43 -34.31 10.04 24.35
N HIS A 44 -33.59 10.43 25.41
CA HIS A 44 -32.12 10.41 25.40
C HIS A 44 -31.54 8.99 25.31
N VAL A 45 -32.14 8.01 25.99
CA VAL A 45 -31.73 6.60 25.89
C VAL A 45 -31.97 6.07 24.47
N ASP A 46 -33.11 6.39 23.86
CA ASP A 46 -33.41 6.00 22.48
C ASP A 46 -32.42 6.65 21.48
N GLN A 47 -32.13 7.95 21.64
CA GLN A 47 -31.10 8.65 20.87
C GLN A 47 -29.71 8.02 21.04
N MET A 48 -29.33 7.61 22.26
CA MET A 48 -28.06 6.92 22.50
C MET A 48 -27.97 5.58 21.77
N HIS A 49 -29.05 4.79 21.75
CA HIS A 49 -29.10 3.56 20.96
C HIS A 49 -28.97 3.85 19.47
N GLN A 50 -29.72 4.83 18.96
CA GLN A 50 -29.65 5.23 17.55
C GLN A 50 -28.24 5.69 17.15
N HIS A 51 -27.58 6.49 17.99
CA HIS A 51 -26.21 6.92 17.74
C HIS A 51 -25.22 5.75 17.81
N LYS A 52 -25.37 4.85 18.77
CA LYS A 52 -24.55 3.65 18.88
C LYS A 52 -24.67 2.80 17.61
N ASP A 53 -25.89 2.52 17.16
CA ASP A 53 -26.13 1.73 15.95
C ASP A 53 -25.55 2.41 14.70
N GLY A 54 -25.68 3.74 14.62
CA GLY A 54 -25.05 4.54 13.57
C GLY A 54 -23.52 4.45 13.58
N ILE A 55 -22.89 4.53 14.76
CA ILE A 55 -21.44 4.36 14.93
C ILE A 55 -21.01 2.95 14.54
N GLU A 56 -21.73 1.92 14.99
CA GLU A 56 -21.44 0.53 14.65
C GLU A 56 -21.53 0.26 13.14
N SER A 57 -22.55 0.81 12.48
CA SER A 57 -22.70 0.73 11.02
C SER A 57 -21.54 1.42 10.31
N ALA A 58 -21.23 2.67 10.67
CA ALA A 58 -20.15 3.43 10.06
C ALA A 58 -18.78 2.77 10.25
N LEU A 59 -18.54 2.18 11.43
CA LEU A 59 -17.33 1.44 11.74
C LEU A 59 -17.23 0.16 10.91
N LYS A 60 -18.33 -0.59 10.77
CA LYS A 60 -18.39 -1.78 9.92
C LYS A 60 -18.05 -1.44 8.47
N ASP A 61 -18.66 -0.39 7.93
CA ASP A 61 -18.46 0.02 6.54
C ASP A 61 -17.02 0.49 6.32
N THR A 62 -16.49 1.33 7.21
CA THR A 62 -15.12 1.85 7.15
C THR A 62 -14.10 0.72 7.24
N ARG A 63 -14.31 -0.26 8.13
CA ARG A 63 -13.47 -1.46 8.20
C ARG A 63 -13.51 -2.25 6.90
N GLY A 64 -14.69 -2.39 6.29
CA GLY A 64 -14.84 -3.04 4.99
C GLY A 64 -14.11 -2.30 3.86
N TYR A 65 -14.16 -0.97 3.84
CA TYR A 65 -13.40 -0.18 2.86
C TYR A 65 -11.90 -0.30 3.06
N LEU A 66 -11.44 -0.26 4.32
CA LEU A 66 -10.01 -0.40 4.64
C LEU A 66 -9.48 -1.78 4.26
N ASP A 67 -10.25 -2.85 4.49
CA ASP A 67 -9.88 -4.21 4.11
C ASP A 67 -9.79 -4.37 2.58
N LYS A 68 -10.75 -3.80 1.84
CA LYS A 68 -10.70 -3.77 0.37
C LYS A 68 -9.46 -3.02 -0.14
N LEU A 69 -9.20 -1.83 0.41
CA LEU A 69 -8.03 -1.03 0.05
C LEU A 69 -6.72 -1.78 0.33
N HIS A 70 -6.62 -2.39 1.51
CA HIS A 70 -5.46 -3.21 1.88
C HIS A 70 -5.25 -4.35 0.87
N ASN A 71 -6.30 -5.10 0.55
CA ASN A 71 -6.24 -6.20 -0.42
C ASN A 71 -5.84 -5.72 -1.82
N GLU A 72 -6.33 -4.57 -2.28
CA GLU A 72 -5.96 -3.99 -3.57
C GLU A 72 -4.50 -3.55 -3.62
N ILE A 73 -4.01 -2.90 -2.56
CA ILE A 73 -2.61 -2.51 -2.41
C ILE A 73 -1.72 -3.75 -2.42
N SER A 74 -2.04 -4.76 -1.62
CA SER A 74 -1.26 -6.01 -1.55
C SER A 74 -1.17 -6.71 -2.90
N ARG A 75 -2.30 -6.85 -3.62
CA ARG A 75 -2.31 -7.42 -4.98
C ARG A 75 -1.49 -6.61 -5.97
N THR A 76 -1.53 -5.28 -5.85
CA THR A 76 -0.75 -4.40 -6.74
C THR A 76 0.74 -4.54 -6.45
N LEU A 77 1.13 -4.61 -5.18
CA LEU A 77 2.51 -4.80 -4.76
C LEU A 77 3.07 -6.15 -5.26
N GLU A 78 2.30 -7.23 -5.15
CA GLU A 78 2.67 -8.54 -5.70
C GLU A 78 2.90 -8.48 -7.21
N LYS A 79 2.01 -7.79 -7.95
CA LYS A 79 2.18 -7.59 -9.39
C LYS A 79 3.45 -6.80 -9.71
N VAL A 80 3.71 -5.72 -8.99
CA VAL A 80 4.93 -4.92 -9.17
C VAL A 80 6.17 -5.76 -8.90
N SER A 81 6.22 -6.46 -7.76
CA SER A 81 7.34 -7.33 -7.39
C SER A 81 7.59 -8.44 -8.43
N SER A 82 6.52 -9.04 -8.96
CA SER A 82 6.64 -10.05 -10.02
C SER A 82 7.23 -9.49 -11.31
N ARG A 83 6.83 -8.27 -11.71
CA ARG A 83 7.34 -7.58 -12.89
C ARG A 83 8.79 -7.15 -12.71
N GLU A 84 9.16 -6.64 -11.54
CA GLU A 84 10.53 -6.29 -11.20
C GLU A 84 11.43 -7.52 -11.28
N ARG A 85 11.02 -8.64 -10.68
CA ARG A 85 11.77 -9.91 -10.76
C ARG A 85 11.92 -10.36 -12.22
N TYR A 86 10.86 -10.28 -13.01
CA TYR A 86 10.92 -10.63 -14.44
C TYR A 86 11.91 -9.75 -15.20
N ILE A 87 11.85 -8.43 -15.03
CA ILE A 87 12.74 -7.48 -15.70
C ILE A 87 14.19 -7.70 -15.26
N ASN A 88 14.43 -7.85 -13.96
CA ASN A 88 15.77 -8.09 -13.43
C ASN A 88 16.38 -9.36 -14.01
N ASN A 89 15.62 -10.47 -14.05
CA ASN A 89 16.09 -11.72 -14.65
C ASN A 89 16.44 -11.57 -16.13
N GLN A 90 15.67 -10.77 -16.88
CA GLN A 90 15.97 -10.49 -18.29
C GLN A 90 17.23 -9.62 -18.45
N LEU A 91 17.36 -8.58 -17.63
CA LEU A 91 18.48 -7.63 -17.70
C LEU A 91 19.80 -8.23 -17.20
N GLU A 92 19.77 -9.15 -16.25
CA GLU A 92 20.97 -9.73 -15.66
C GLU A 92 21.88 -10.40 -16.70
N HIS A 93 21.30 -11.21 -17.60
CA HIS A 93 22.05 -11.81 -18.71
C HIS A 93 22.62 -10.76 -19.67
N LEU A 94 21.81 -9.76 -20.06
CA LEU A 94 22.25 -8.70 -20.97
C LEU A 94 23.39 -7.88 -20.39
N VAL A 95 23.33 -7.55 -19.10
CA VAL A 95 24.41 -6.83 -18.40
C VAL A 95 25.68 -7.67 -18.37
N GLN A 96 25.57 -8.97 -18.14
CA GLN A 96 26.71 -9.87 -18.11
C GLN A 96 27.36 -10.04 -19.50
N GLU A 97 26.54 -10.18 -20.54
CA GLU A 97 26.99 -10.23 -21.93
C GLU A 97 27.67 -8.92 -22.34
N TYR A 98 27.07 -7.78 -22.02
CA TYR A 98 27.67 -6.46 -22.27
C TYR A 98 29.05 -6.33 -21.62
N ARG A 99 29.19 -6.76 -20.35
CA ARG A 99 30.48 -6.76 -19.65
C ARG A 99 31.51 -7.67 -20.33
N ALA A 100 31.08 -8.85 -20.79
CA ALA A 100 31.96 -9.78 -21.50
C ALA A 100 32.45 -9.19 -22.83
N VAL A 101 31.55 -8.64 -23.64
CA VAL A 101 31.90 -7.99 -24.92
C VAL A 101 32.79 -6.77 -24.70
N GLN A 102 32.53 -5.97 -23.67
CA GLN A 102 33.37 -4.82 -23.33
C GLN A 102 34.79 -5.23 -22.93
N ALA A 103 34.95 -6.33 -22.19
CA ALA A 103 36.26 -6.88 -21.85
C ALA A 103 37.02 -7.34 -23.10
N GLN A 104 36.34 -8.07 -24.00
CA GLN A 104 36.92 -8.50 -25.29
C GLN A 104 37.32 -7.32 -26.17
N LEU A 105 36.50 -6.27 -26.21
CA LEU A 105 36.82 -5.05 -26.95
C LEU A 105 38.06 -4.35 -26.37
N SER A 106 38.19 -4.29 -25.05
CA SER A 106 39.38 -3.72 -24.39
C SER A 106 40.64 -4.51 -24.75
N GLU A 107 40.58 -5.84 -24.68
CA GLU A 107 41.69 -6.71 -25.04
C GLU A 107 42.09 -6.55 -26.52
N ALA A 108 41.11 -6.49 -27.43
CA ALA A 108 41.36 -6.30 -28.86
C ALA A 108 42.00 -4.94 -29.16
N LYS A 109 41.56 -3.87 -28.48
CA LYS A 109 42.16 -2.54 -28.60
C LYS A 109 43.60 -2.51 -28.11
N GLU A 110 43.89 -3.17 -26.99
CA GLU A 110 45.26 -3.27 -26.47
C GLU A 110 46.17 -4.01 -27.44
N LYS A 111 45.74 -5.17 -27.96
CA LYS A 111 46.48 -5.92 -28.98
C LYS A 111 46.72 -5.11 -30.25
N TYR A 112 45.72 -4.37 -30.72
CA TYR A 112 45.85 -3.49 -31.88
C TYR A 112 46.88 -2.37 -31.62
N GLN A 113 46.83 -1.73 -30.45
CA GLN A 113 47.76 -0.67 -30.08
C GLN A 113 49.20 -1.20 -29.99
N GLN A 114 49.41 -2.36 -29.38
CA GLN A 114 50.71 -3.04 -29.31
C GLN A 114 51.23 -3.39 -30.72
N GLY A 115 50.38 -3.97 -31.57
CA GLY A 115 50.72 -4.32 -32.95
C GLY A 115 51.07 -3.10 -33.81
N SER A 116 50.29 -2.02 -33.70
CA SER A 116 50.55 -0.76 -34.39
C SER A 116 51.90 -0.16 -33.97
N GLY A 117 52.22 -0.18 -32.67
CA GLY A 117 53.53 0.27 -32.18
C GLY A 117 54.68 -0.55 -32.77
N GLY A 118 54.51 -1.87 -32.87
CA GLY A 118 55.48 -2.75 -33.52
C GLY A 118 55.65 -2.47 -35.02
N VAL A 119 54.58 -2.14 -35.74
CA VAL A 119 54.67 -1.71 -37.15
C VAL A 119 55.43 -0.41 -37.27
N THR A 120 55.12 0.60 -36.45
CA THR A 120 55.84 1.89 -36.44
C THR A 120 57.33 1.69 -36.21
N GLU A 121 57.73 0.86 -35.26
CA GLU A 121 59.14 0.59 -34.98
C GLU A 121 59.83 -0.14 -36.14
N ARG A 122 59.18 -1.13 -36.75
CA ARG A 122 59.73 -1.82 -37.93
C ARG A 122 59.88 -0.89 -39.13
N THR A 123 58.91 -0.01 -39.36
CA THR A 123 59.01 1.02 -40.40
C THR A 123 60.18 1.96 -40.14
N ARG A 124 60.39 2.37 -38.88
CA ARG A 124 61.53 3.22 -38.47
C ARG A 124 62.87 2.53 -38.77
N ILE A 125 63.02 1.26 -38.38
CA ILE A 125 64.22 0.47 -38.64
C ILE A 125 64.45 0.29 -40.14
N LEU A 126 63.40 -0.01 -40.92
CA LEU A 126 63.51 -0.13 -42.38
C LEU A 126 64.01 1.18 -43.01
N SER A 127 63.45 2.33 -42.62
CA SER A 127 63.92 3.62 -43.10
C SER A 127 65.40 3.86 -42.74
N GLU A 128 65.83 3.54 -41.52
CA GLU A 128 67.24 3.64 -41.13
C GLU A 128 68.15 2.77 -42.00
N VAL A 129 67.75 1.52 -42.27
CA VAL A 129 68.51 0.61 -43.16
C VAL A 129 68.55 1.15 -44.58
N ASP A 130 67.43 1.66 -45.11
CA ASP A 130 67.38 2.29 -46.44
C ASP A 130 68.33 3.50 -46.52
N TYR A 131 68.36 4.36 -45.49
CA TYR A 131 69.30 5.47 -45.41
C TYR A 131 70.76 5.01 -45.41
N ILE A 132 71.09 3.99 -44.63
CA ILE A 132 72.45 3.41 -44.57
C ILE A 132 72.84 2.81 -45.93
N PHE A 133 71.92 2.09 -46.57
CA PHE A 133 72.15 1.48 -47.88
C PHE A 133 72.44 2.54 -48.95
N ILE A 134 71.64 3.62 -48.99
CA ILE A 134 71.87 4.76 -49.90
C ILE A 134 73.22 5.42 -49.63
N LEU A 135 73.58 5.63 -48.35
CA LEU A 135 74.89 6.16 -47.97
C LEU A 135 76.05 5.26 -48.44
N PHE A 136 75.87 3.94 -48.40
CA PHE A 136 76.86 2.98 -48.88
C PHE A 136 76.97 2.95 -50.41
N GLU A 137 75.86 3.10 -51.14
CA GLU A 137 75.87 3.15 -52.60
C GLU A 137 76.40 4.50 -53.15
N LEU A 138 76.25 5.59 -52.37
CA LEU A 138 76.83 6.90 -52.66
C LEU A 138 78.29 7.05 -52.18
N LEU A 139 78.84 6.07 -51.44
CA LEU A 139 80.28 6.03 -51.17
C LEU A 139 81.00 5.73 -52.49
N PRO A 140 81.99 6.53 -52.90
CA PRO A 140 82.70 6.30 -54.14
C PRO A 140 83.32 4.90 -54.12
N GLN A 141 83.17 4.16 -55.23
CA GLN A 141 83.93 2.95 -55.55
C GLN A 141 85.43 3.30 -55.73
N GLU A 142 86.07 3.86 -54.71
CA GLU A 142 87.52 3.91 -54.61
C GLU A 142 88.01 2.54 -54.13
N ASN A 143 88.12 1.60 -55.07
CA ASN A 143 89.34 0.83 -55.31
C ASN A 143 89.06 -0.33 -56.26
N GLY A 144 89.28 -0.06 -57.53
CA GLY A 144 89.40 -1.03 -58.60
C GLY A 144 90.30 -0.54 -59.72
N ALA A 145 91.41 0.14 -59.37
CA ALA A 145 92.48 0.47 -60.29
C ALA A 145 93.79 -0.15 -59.80
N LYS A 146 93.98 -1.43 -60.12
CA LYS A 146 95.24 -2.06 -60.55
C LYS A 146 94.99 -3.52 -60.94
#